data_AF-A0A7X7PH43-F1
#
_entry.id   AF-A0A7X7PH43-F1
#
_cell.length_a   1.000
_cell.length_b   1.000
_cell.length_c   1.000
_cell.angle_alpha   90.00
_cell.angle_beta   90.00
_cell.angle_gamma   90.00
#
_symmetry.space_group_name_H-M   'P 1'
#
loop_
_entity.id
_entity.type
_entity.pdbx_description
1 polymer ?
#
loop_
_entity_poly.entity_id
_entity_poly.type
_entity_poly.pdbx_seq_one_letter_code
_entity_poly.pdbx_strand_id
1 'polypeptide(L)'
;MKLRHAMWVITATLLACGGEQPDQAQTSEGAEAAPLAGTVQGSDQLACEPQRDPAGRASPYDSTRFAVGDGEILVCYGRPSARGRTMIGGENVPYGRLWRTGANEPTILHISAPVSIAGVDVEPGSYSLYTIPGESEWTI
;
A
#
# COMPACT_ATOMS: atom_id res chain seq x y z
N MET A 1 -50.41 -4.73 57.83
CA MET A 1 -49.53 -4.50 56.65
C MET A 1 -49.16 -5.85 56.07
N LYS A 2 -49.78 -6.21 54.95
CA LYS A 2 -49.58 -7.46 54.21
C LYS A 2 -48.80 -7.18 52.92
N LEU A 3 -48.32 -8.27 52.33
CA LEU A 3 -48.00 -8.48 50.91
C LEU A 3 -46.53 -8.32 50.48
N ARG A 4 -45.81 -9.43 50.70
CA ARG A 4 -44.71 -9.93 49.87
C ARG A 4 -45.29 -10.30 48.50
N HIS A 5 -44.73 -9.80 47.41
CA HIS A 5 -45.05 -10.28 46.07
C HIS A 5 -43.79 -10.81 45.39
N ALA A 6 -43.68 -12.13 45.40
CA ALA A 6 -43.12 -12.85 44.28
C ALA A 6 -44.14 -12.78 43.13
N MET A 7 -43.71 -12.49 41.91
CA MET A 7 -44.46 -12.93 40.75
C MET A 7 -43.51 -13.25 39.61
N TRP A 8 -43.42 -14.56 39.39
CA TRP A 8 -42.90 -15.22 38.22
C TRP A 8 -43.81 -14.98 37.00
N VAL A 9 -43.17 -14.87 35.84
CA VAL A 9 -43.47 -15.55 34.56
C VAL A 9 -44.95 -15.72 34.20
N ILE A 10 -45.43 -15.02 33.16
CA ILE A 10 -46.35 -15.57 32.16
C ILE A 10 -46.17 -14.80 30.84
N THR A 11 -45.83 -15.50 29.75
CA THR A 11 -46.50 -15.45 28.42
C THR A 11 -45.71 -16.43 27.54
N ALA A 12 -46.09 -17.71 27.52
CA ALA A 12 -47.18 -18.31 26.73
C ALA A 12 -46.82 -18.43 25.23
N THR A 13 -46.29 -19.62 24.96
CA THR A 13 -46.08 -20.38 23.74
C THR A 13 -47.20 -20.27 22.70
N LEU A 14 -46.84 -20.24 21.41
CA LEU A 14 -47.72 -20.72 20.34
C LEU A 14 -46.94 -21.51 19.28
N LEU A 15 -47.11 -22.83 19.41
CA LEU A 15 -47.26 -23.92 18.45
C LEU A 15 -46.51 -23.94 17.09
N ALA A 16 -45.81 -25.07 16.95
CA ALA A 16 -45.02 -25.61 15.85
C ALA A 16 -45.72 -25.88 14.51
N CYS A 17 -44.91 -25.96 13.46
CA CYS A 17 -44.77 -27.06 12.48
C CYS A 17 -43.31 -26.97 11.99
N GLY A 18 -42.40 -27.92 12.19
CA GLY A 18 -42.46 -29.32 11.75
C GLY A 18 -41.52 -29.48 10.54
N GLY A 19 -40.30 -30.00 10.74
CA GLY A 19 -39.34 -30.25 9.66
C GLY A 19 -37.92 -30.51 10.16
N GLU A 20 -37.62 -31.77 10.46
CA GLU A 20 -36.30 -32.33 10.78
C GLU A 20 -35.34 -32.15 9.57
N GLN A 21 -34.13 -31.64 9.77
CA GLN A 21 -33.07 -31.73 8.75
C GLN A 21 -31.74 -32.13 9.40
N PRO A 22 -31.08 -33.19 8.90
CA PRO A 22 -30.01 -33.86 9.61
C PRO A 22 -28.70 -33.06 9.58
N ASP A 23 -28.01 -33.20 10.71
CA ASP A 23 -26.61 -32.91 10.98
C ASP A 23 -25.71 -33.48 9.87
N GLN A 24 -25.02 -32.60 9.15
CA GLN A 24 -23.83 -32.94 8.36
C GLN A 24 -22.77 -31.88 8.62
N ALA A 25 -21.79 -32.30 9.40
CA ALA A 25 -20.50 -31.65 9.57
C ALA A 25 -19.92 -31.24 8.21
N GLN A 26 -19.61 -29.96 8.05
CA GLN A 26 -18.77 -29.47 6.97
C GLN A 26 -17.56 -28.75 7.56
N THR A 27 -16.44 -29.31 7.15
CA THR A 27 -15.06 -28.92 7.38
C THR A 27 -14.83 -27.45 7.01
N SER A 28 -14.10 -26.76 7.89
CA SER A 28 -13.59 -25.42 7.64
C SER A 28 -12.50 -25.45 6.57
N GLU A 29 -12.88 -25.20 5.32
CA GLU A 29 -11.96 -24.80 4.27
C GLU A 29 -11.97 -23.27 4.13
N GLY A 30 -10.80 -22.74 3.79
CA GLY A 30 -10.37 -21.38 4.06
C GLY A 30 -11.26 -20.29 3.49
N ALA A 31 -11.22 -19.15 4.17
CA ALA A 31 -11.72 -17.89 3.67
C ALA A 31 -11.08 -17.57 2.31
N GLU A 32 -11.80 -17.88 1.23
CA GLU A 32 -11.62 -17.24 -0.06
C GLU A 32 -11.99 -15.77 0.12
N ALA A 33 -10.94 -14.94 0.25
CA ALA A 33 -11.05 -13.50 0.14
C ALA A 33 -11.64 -13.19 -1.24
N ALA A 34 -12.87 -12.67 -1.25
CA ALA A 34 -13.50 -12.12 -2.44
C ALA A 34 -12.51 -11.17 -3.14
N PRO A 35 -12.33 -11.27 -4.47
CA PRO A 35 -11.50 -10.31 -5.16
C PRO A 35 -12.21 -8.96 -5.08
N LEU A 36 -11.61 -8.02 -4.35
CA LEU A 36 -11.84 -6.59 -4.56
C LEU A 36 -11.25 -6.24 -5.93
N ALA A 37 -11.92 -6.68 -7.00
CA ALA A 37 -11.68 -6.22 -8.34
C ALA A 37 -12.22 -4.79 -8.45
N GLY A 38 -11.47 -3.85 -7.84
CA GLY A 38 -11.56 -2.45 -8.22
C GLY A 38 -11.20 -2.37 -9.70
N THR A 39 -12.15 -1.91 -10.51
CA THR A 39 -11.89 -1.56 -11.91
C THR A 39 -10.80 -0.50 -11.93
N VAL A 40 -9.55 -0.89 -12.19
CA VAL A 40 -8.49 0.05 -12.57
C VAL A 40 -8.86 0.51 -13.97
N GLN A 41 -9.62 1.61 -14.03
CA GLN A 41 -9.84 2.31 -15.29
C GLN A 41 -8.47 2.73 -15.82
N GLY A 42 -8.18 2.30 -17.05
CA GLY A 42 -6.87 2.43 -17.66
C GLY A 42 -6.36 3.86 -17.66
N SER A 43 -5.06 3.99 -17.40
CA SER A 43 -4.25 4.91 -18.17
C SER A 43 -3.06 4.11 -18.68
N ASP A 44 -3.08 3.81 -19.98
CA ASP A 44 -1.93 3.32 -20.75
C ASP A 44 -0.83 4.41 -20.87
N GLN A 45 -0.86 5.41 -19.97
CA GLN A 45 0.05 6.53 -19.92
C GLN A 45 0.70 6.52 -18.55
N LEU A 46 2.02 6.30 -18.54
CA LEU A 46 2.83 6.54 -17.35
C LEU A 46 2.66 8.01 -16.96
N ALA A 47 2.18 8.26 -15.74
CA ALA A 47 1.93 9.59 -15.20
C ALA A 47 2.38 9.69 -13.75
N CYS A 48 2.88 10.86 -13.35
CA CYS A 48 3.28 11.15 -11.98
C CYS A 48 2.19 11.93 -11.26
N GLU A 49 1.67 11.38 -10.17
CA GLU A 49 0.66 12.03 -9.34
C GLU A 49 1.18 12.21 -7.90
N PRO A 50 1.34 13.46 -7.41
CA PRO A 50 1.77 13.71 -6.05
C PRO A 50 0.67 13.31 -5.05
N GLN A 51 1.07 12.72 -3.91
CA GLN A 51 0.12 12.20 -2.90
C GLN A 51 -0.55 13.31 -2.08
N ARG A 52 -0.01 14.53 -2.11
CA ARG A 52 -0.59 15.74 -1.47
C ARG A 52 -0.44 16.92 -2.42
N ASP A 53 -1.01 18.07 -2.08
CA ASP A 53 -0.84 19.30 -2.86
C ASP A 53 0.66 19.66 -3.03
N PRO A 54 1.18 19.79 -4.28
CA PRO A 54 2.57 20.19 -4.53
C PRO A 54 2.86 21.68 -4.28
N ALA A 55 1.85 22.54 -4.15
CA ALA A 55 2.05 23.98 -4.02
C ALA A 55 2.82 24.35 -2.73
N GLY A 56 3.80 25.25 -2.87
CA GLY A 56 4.56 25.80 -1.74
C GLY A 56 5.53 24.83 -1.05
N ARG A 57 5.71 23.61 -1.56
CA ARG A 57 6.61 22.63 -0.95
C ARG A 57 8.06 23.05 -1.02
N ALA A 58 8.79 22.65 0.02
CA ALA A 58 10.23 22.87 0.10
C ALA A 58 11.01 22.15 -1.03
N SER A 59 10.59 20.92 -1.31
CA SER A 59 11.07 20.10 -2.41
C SER A 59 9.90 19.97 -3.40
N PRO A 60 9.97 20.62 -4.58
CA PRO A 60 8.91 20.51 -5.58
C PRO A 60 8.85 19.09 -6.15
N TYR A 61 7.66 18.69 -6.60
CA TYR A 61 7.46 17.41 -7.26
C TYR A 61 7.88 17.51 -8.74
N ASP A 62 8.53 16.48 -9.26
CA ASP A 62 9.06 16.46 -10.62
C ASP A 62 9.15 15.02 -11.15
N SER A 63 9.48 14.89 -12.43
CA SER A 63 9.64 13.59 -13.08
C SER A 63 10.75 13.58 -14.13
N THR A 64 11.25 12.40 -14.45
CA THR A 64 12.13 12.19 -15.61
C THR A 64 11.74 10.93 -16.34
N ARG A 65 11.82 10.97 -17.67
CA ARG A 65 11.50 9.86 -18.58
C ARG A 65 12.75 9.40 -19.31
N PHE A 66 12.86 8.09 -19.49
CA PHE A 66 13.95 7.46 -20.24
C PHE A 66 13.39 6.33 -21.09
N ALA A 67 13.80 6.25 -22.36
CA ALA A 67 13.50 5.09 -23.19
C ALA A 67 14.37 3.88 -22.77
N VAL A 68 13.80 2.68 -22.79
CA VAL A 68 14.50 1.43 -22.51
C VAL A 68 14.02 0.33 -23.46
N GLY A 69 14.89 -0.11 -24.37
CA GLY A 69 14.47 -0.98 -25.47
C GLY A 69 13.31 -0.34 -26.26
N ASP A 70 12.19 -1.05 -26.34
CA ASP A 70 10.94 -0.59 -26.96
C ASP A 70 9.95 0.06 -25.95
N GLY A 71 10.34 0.20 -24.68
CA GLY A 71 9.53 0.79 -23.61
C GLY A 71 10.08 2.09 -23.02
N GLU A 72 9.48 2.53 -21.92
CA GLU A 72 9.82 3.74 -21.17
C GLU A 72 9.88 3.44 -19.67
N ILE A 73 10.77 4.16 -18.98
CA ILE A 73 10.77 4.31 -17.52
C ILE A 73 10.43 5.75 -17.21
N LEU A 74 9.36 5.97 -16.45
CA LEU A 74 9.01 7.24 -15.83
C LEU A 74 9.37 7.19 -14.35
N VAL A 75 10.24 8.10 -13.93
CA VAL A 75 10.65 8.26 -12.53
C VAL A 75 9.97 9.49 -11.96
N CYS A 76 9.15 9.31 -10.93
CA CYS A 76 8.44 10.38 -10.23
C CYS A 76 9.06 10.61 -8.86
N TYR A 77 9.47 11.84 -8.54
CA TYR A 77 10.19 12.13 -7.32
C TYR A 77 9.97 13.56 -6.82
N GLY A 78 10.03 13.76 -5.50
CA GLY A 78 10.24 15.09 -4.95
C GLY A 78 11.71 15.50 -5.14
N ARG A 79 11.99 16.57 -5.88
CA ARG A 79 13.35 17.10 -6.13
C ARG A 79 14.03 17.43 -4.81
N PRO A 80 15.02 16.64 -4.36
CA PRO A 80 15.60 16.84 -3.04
C PRO A 80 16.44 18.12 -2.99
N SER A 81 16.25 18.92 -1.94
CA SER A 81 17.11 20.07 -1.63
C SER A 81 17.54 19.99 -0.16
N ALA A 82 18.85 19.85 0.06
CA ALA A 82 19.41 19.69 1.40
C ALA A 82 19.25 20.95 2.26
N ARG A 83 19.25 22.14 1.64
CA ARG A 83 19.08 23.45 2.32
C ARG A 83 20.04 23.63 3.50
N GLY A 84 21.32 23.29 3.30
CA GLY A 84 22.37 23.40 4.32
C GLY A 84 22.38 22.29 5.37
N ARG A 85 21.49 21.29 5.27
CA ARG A 85 21.47 20.14 6.19
C ARG A 85 22.32 18.98 5.65
N THR A 86 22.94 18.25 6.55
CA THR A 86 23.44 16.91 6.26
C THR A 86 22.25 15.96 6.17
N MET A 87 21.91 15.52 4.95
CA MET A 87 20.75 14.65 4.71
C MET A 87 21.13 13.19 4.98
N ILE A 88 21.96 12.62 4.11
CA ILE A 88 22.47 11.24 4.19
C ILE A 88 23.60 11.19 5.22
N GLY A 89 23.56 10.19 6.11
CA GLY A 89 24.46 10.09 7.25
C GLY A 89 24.15 11.08 8.37
N GLY A 90 23.10 11.90 8.22
CA GLY A 90 22.62 12.85 9.22
C GLY A 90 21.34 12.37 9.90
N GLU A 91 20.68 13.28 10.61
CA GLU A 91 19.44 12.99 11.36
C GLU A 91 18.28 12.57 10.44
N ASN A 92 18.20 13.12 9.24
CA ASN A 92 17.06 12.91 8.33
C ASN A 92 17.13 11.57 7.60
N VAL A 93 18.33 11.15 7.22
CA VAL A 93 18.58 9.88 6.52
C VAL A 93 19.83 9.22 7.15
N PRO A 94 19.69 8.58 8.32
CA PRO A 94 20.81 7.94 9.00
C PRO A 94 21.29 6.70 8.22
N TYR A 95 22.58 6.39 8.35
CA TYR A 95 23.14 5.16 7.79
C TYR A 95 22.57 3.91 8.49
N GLY A 96 22.48 2.81 7.75
CA GLY A 96 21.96 1.52 8.24
C GLY A 96 20.47 1.51 8.56
N ARG A 97 19.71 2.54 8.14
CA ARG A 97 18.27 2.66 8.39
C ARG A 97 17.49 2.69 7.08
N LEU A 98 16.35 1.99 7.06
CA LEU A 98 15.44 2.01 5.92
C LEU A 98 14.94 3.43 5.65
N TRP A 99 15.08 3.86 4.42
CA TRP A 99 14.61 5.14 3.89
C TRP A 99 13.68 4.90 2.71
N ARG A 100 12.52 5.57 2.72
CA ARG A 100 11.53 5.60 1.63
C ARG A 100 12.06 6.23 0.32
N THR A 101 13.34 6.55 0.23
CA THR A 101 14.03 7.24 -0.87
C THR A 101 13.22 8.31 -1.60
N GLY A 102 13.42 9.56 -1.21
CA GLY A 102 12.82 10.72 -1.90
C GLY A 102 12.31 11.77 -0.92
N ALA A 103 12.16 13.01 -1.41
CA ALA A 103 11.56 14.08 -0.63
C ALA A 103 10.03 14.02 -0.69
N ASN A 104 9.37 14.22 0.46
CA ASN A 104 7.91 14.18 0.65
C ASN A 104 7.28 12.78 0.41
N GLU A 105 7.29 12.27 -0.82
CA GLU A 105 6.78 10.95 -1.26
C GLU A 105 7.90 9.98 -1.69
N PRO A 106 7.64 8.66 -1.73
CA PRO A 106 8.58 7.70 -2.33
C PRO A 106 8.87 8.10 -3.77
N THR A 107 10.11 7.87 -4.19
CA THR A 107 10.41 7.86 -5.62
C THR A 107 9.68 6.67 -6.23
N ILE A 108 8.84 6.93 -7.23
CA ILE A 108 8.07 5.89 -7.93
C ILE A 108 8.69 5.67 -9.31
N LEU A 109 8.91 4.41 -9.66
CA LEU A 109 9.32 3.97 -10.99
C LEU A 109 8.10 3.37 -11.68
N HIS A 110 7.65 3.97 -12.77
CA HIS A 110 6.70 3.33 -13.68
C HIS A 110 7.49 2.79 -14.88
N ILE A 111 7.38 1.50 -15.12
CA ILE A 111 8.19 0.76 -16.09
C ILE A 111 7.22 0.10 -17.08
N SER A 112 7.38 0.34 -18.38
CA SER A 112 6.49 -0.22 -19.41
C SER A 112 7.05 -1.43 -20.17
N ALA A 113 8.31 -1.80 -19.93
CA ALA A 113 8.96 -2.95 -20.55
C ALA A 113 9.83 -3.71 -19.51
N PRO A 114 10.09 -5.01 -19.68
CA PRO A 114 11.00 -5.72 -18.79
C PRO A 114 12.39 -5.07 -18.78
N VAL A 115 12.95 -4.85 -17.60
CA VAL A 115 14.27 -4.22 -17.42
C VAL A 115 15.09 -4.96 -16.37
N SER A 116 16.42 -4.80 -16.42
CA SER A 116 17.30 -5.24 -15.34
C SER A 116 17.81 -4.02 -14.57
N ILE A 117 17.53 -3.96 -13.27
CA ILE A 117 17.99 -2.90 -12.37
C ILE A 117 18.97 -3.52 -11.38
N ALA A 118 20.23 -3.10 -11.40
CA ALA A 118 21.29 -3.62 -10.52
C ALA A 118 21.44 -5.17 -10.57
N GLY A 119 21.14 -5.79 -11.73
CA GLY A 119 21.21 -7.25 -11.90
C GLY A 119 19.96 -8.00 -11.45
N VAL A 120 18.89 -7.29 -11.06
CA VAL A 120 17.58 -7.86 -10.76
C VAL A 120 16.64 -7.60 -11.93
N ASP A 121 16.00 -8.65 -12.42
CA ASP A 121 14.97 -8.53 -13.46
C ASP A 121 13.67 -7.98 -12.87
N VAL A 122 13.15 -6.94 -13.49
CA VAL A 122 11.96 -6.20 -13.06
C VAL A 122 10.98 -6.15 -14.22
N GLU A 123 9.80 -6.71 -13.99
CA GLU A 123 8.70 -6.71 -14.95
C GLU A 123 8.08 -5.31 -15.11
N PRO A 124 7.30 -5.07 -16.17
CA PRO A 124 6.50 -3.86 -16.30
C PRO A 124 5.58 -3.67 -15.09
N GLY A 125 5.54 -2.44 -14.55
CA GLY A 125 4.78 -2.16 -13.34
C GLY A 125 5.14 -0.82 -12.70
N SER A 126 4.57 -0.58 -11.52
CA SER A 126 4.87 0.60 -10.70
C SER A 126 5.53 0.17 -9.38
N TYR A 127 6.70 0.72 -9.09
CA TYR A 127 7.54 0.31 -7.97
C TYR A 127 7.92 1.52 -7.12
N SER A 128 7.91 1.35 -5.79
CA SER A 128 8.45 2.37 -4.87
C SER A 128 9.89 2.05 -4.54
N LEU A 129 10.77 3.04 -4.63
CA LEU A 129 12.18 2.88 -4.29
C LEU A 129 12.39 3.01 -2.78
N TYR A 130 12.95 1.99 -2.15
CA TYR A 130 13.40 2.01 -0.77
C TYR A 130 14.90 1.73 -0.77
N THR A 131 15.61 2.35 0.17
CA THR A 131 17.05 2.12 0.30
C THR A 131 17.47 2.04 1.76
N ILE A 132 18.56 1.32 2.02
CA ILE A 132 19.31 1.39 3.27
C ILE A 132 20.67 1.97 2.92
N PRO A 133 20.92 3.26 3.19
CA PRO A 133 22.20 3.88 2.87
C PRO A 133 23.26 3.42 3.87
N GLY A 134 24.43 3.06 3.38
CA GLY A 134 25.67 2.93 4.14
C GLY A 134 26.68 4.01 3.76
N GLU A 135 27.83 4.01 4.42
CA GLU A 135 28.90 4.98 4.14
C GLU A 135 29.52 4.78 2.76
N SER A 136 29.69 3.52 2.34
CA SER A 136 30.30 3.14 1.06
C SER A 136 29.34 2.47 0.08
N GLU A 137 28.31 1.79 0.58
CA GLU A 137 27.39 0.99 -0.22
C GLU A 137 25.95 1.18 0.23
N TRP A 138 25.02 0.94 -0.67
CA TRP A 138 23.58 1.10 -0.43
C TRP A 138 22.88 -0.20 -0.78
N THR A 139 21.94 -0.61 0.06
CA THR A 139 20.97 -1.66 -0.28
C THR A 139 19.76 -1.01 -0.94
N ILE A 140 19.28 -1.60 -2.03
CA ILE A 140 18.13 -1.15 -2.84
C ILE A 140 17.11 -2.28 -2.88
#